data_AF-A0A2E2WRY6-F1
#
_entry.id   AF-A0A2E2WRY6-F1
#
_cell.length_a   1.000
_cell.length_b   1.000
_cell.length_c   1.000
_cell.angle_alpha   90.00
_cell.angle_beta   90.00
_cell.angle_gamma   90.00
#
_symmetry.space_group_name_H-M   'P 1'
#
loop_
_entity.id
_entity.type
_entity.pdbx_description
1 polymer ?
#
loop_
_entity_poly.entity_id
_entity_poly.type
_entity_poly.pdbx_seq_one_letter_code
_entity_poly.pdbx_strand_id
1 'polypeptide(L)'
;MKKILFLIILLISNWAYADLYVCSIANVAGLNDNGYFVTHGWKGNYVKRRFTIDNESGSILNTTALKTRLNNGDKDNKPVVISTNKDDNSLKVFTHFKGDGTYALFQMNDFDKKSIDKPYFYHTEIGMILSGTCKIK
;
A
#
# COMPACT_ATOMS: atom_id res chain seq x y z
N MET A 1 -29.64 21.15 27.82
CA MET A 1 -29.14 21.16 26.42
C MET A 1 -27.63 20.90 26.27
N LYS A 2 -26.76 21.23 27.25
CA LYS A 2 -25.30 20.94 27.17
C LYS A 2 -24.89 19.45 27.19
N LYS A 3 -25.69 18.56 27.80
CA LYS A 3 -25.31 17.13 27.95
C LYS A 3 -25.48 16.30 26.67
N ILE A 4 -26.37 16.70 25.77
CA ILE A 4 -26.65 15.96 24.52
C ILE A 4 -25.55 16.22 23.48
N LEU A 5 -25.01 17.45 23.45
CA LEU A 5 -23.95 17.83 22.52
C LEU A 5 -22.64 17.04 22.76
N PHE A 6 -22.33 16.72 24.02
CA PHE A 6 -21.13 15.95 24.37
C PHE A 6 -21.23 14.47 23.96
N LEU A 7 -22.44 13.90 23.97
CA LEU A 7 -22.69 12.53 23.54
C LEU A 7 -22.55 12.38 22.02
N ILE A 8 -22.99 13.39 21.27
CA ILE A 8 -22.86 13.40 19.81
C ILE A 8 -21.38 13.50 19.41
N ILE A 9 -20.57 14.35 20.08
CA ILE A 9 -19.13 14.49 19.80
C ILE A 9 -18.35 13.19 20.07
N LEU A 10 -18.72 12.43 21.11
CA LEU A 10 -18.13 11.11 21.40
C LEU A 10 -18.57 10.01 20.40
N LEU A 11 -19.75 10.16 19.78
CA LEU A 11 -20.22 9.24 18.73
C LEU A 11 -19.51 9.48 17.38
N ILE A 12 -19.07 10.71 17.09
CA ILE A 12 -18.30 11.01 15.87
C ILE A 12 -16.82 10.64 15.97
N SER A 13 -16.28 10.40 17.18
CA SER A 13 -14.89 9.95 17.33
C SER A 13 -14.67 8.46 17.03
N ASN A 14 -15.73 7.69 16.74
CA ASN A 14 -15.61 6.37 16.12
C ASN A 14 -15.52 6.48 14.59
N TRP A 15 -14.75 7.45 14.08
CA TRP A 15 -14.32 7.40 12.69
C TRP A 15 -13.44 6.18 12.53
N ALA A 16 -14.01 5.19 11.83
CA ALA A 16 -13.39 4.02 11.24
C ALA A 16 -11.89 3.90 11.53
N TYR A 17 -11.52 2.96 12.39
CA TYR A 17 -10.17 2.42 12.33
C TYR A 17 -10.08 1.73 10.96
N ALA A 18 -9.58 2.44 9.95
CA ALA A 18 -9.26 1.83 8.67
C ALA A 18 -8.33 0.65 8.96
N ASP A 19 -8.68 -0.54 8.48
CA ASP A 19 -7.82 -1.71 8.64
C ASP A 19 -6.45 -1.38 8.00
N LEU A 20 -5.39 -1.43 8.81
CA LEU A 20 -4.04 -1.13 8.36
C LEU A 20 -3.31 -2.44 8.07
N TYR A 21 -2.79 -2.59 6.86
CA TYR A 21 -1.86 -3.67 6.55
C TYR A 21 -0.43 -3.24 6.88
N VAL A 22 0.27 -4.04 7.66
CA VAL A 22 1.71 -3.92 7.87
C VAL A 22 2.43 -4.92 6.99
N CYS A 23 3.13 -4.41 5.97
CA CYS A 23 3.82 -5.19 4.97
C CYS A 23 5.32 -5.27 5.25
N SER A 24 5.91 -6.44 5.13
CA SER A 24 7.35 -6.68 5.23
C SER A 24 7.90 -7.00 3.84
N ILE A 25 9.03 -6.39 3.47
CA ILE A 25 9.70 -6.60 2.20
C ILE A 25 10.63 -7.80 2.31
N ALA A 26 10.34 -8.87 1.56
CA ALA A 26 11.19 -10.05 1.48
C ALA A 26 12.19 -9.95 0.34
N ASN A 27 11.74 -9.50 -0.83
CA ASN A 27 12.57 -9.38 -2.03
C ASN A 27 12.42 -8.01 -2.68
N VAL A 28 13.50 -7.58 -3.33
CA VAL A 28 13.55 -6.34 -4.10
C VAL A 28 14.27 -6.64 -5.40
N ALA A 29 13.58 -6.46 -6.51
CA ALA A 29 14.17 -6.36 -7.82
C ALA A 29 14.00 -4.93 -8.32
N GLY A 30 14.76 -4.54 -9.33
CA GLY A 30 14.36 -3.36 -10.08
C GLY A 30 14.64 -3.50 -11.54
N LEU A 31 14.06 -2.58 -12.29
CA LEU A 31 14.05 -2.56 -13.73
C LEU A 31 14.96 -1.44 -14.21
N ASN A 32 15.51 -1.60 -15.42
CA ASN A 32 16.02 -0.48 -16.20
C ASN A 32 14.91 0.09 -17.10
N ASP A 33 15.22 1.13 -17.87
CA ASP A 33 14.27 1.82 -18.75
C ASP A 33 13.66 0.91 -19.83
N ASN A 34 14.31 -0.21 -20.14
CA ASN A 34 13.83 -1.22 -21.09
C ASN A 34 13.02 -2.35 -20.42
N GLY A 35 12.78 -2.27 -19.10
CA GLY A 35 12.04 -3.27 -18.34
C GLY A 35 12.83 -4.53 -17.99
N TYR A 36 14.16 -4.56 -18.14
CA TYR A 36 14.98 -5.70 -17.74
C TYR A 36 15.34 -5.63 -16.26
N PHE A 37 15.37 -6.80 -15.60
CA PHE A 37 15.87 -6.90 -14.23
C PHE A 37 17.33 -6.49 -14.14
N VAL A 38 17.63 -5.58 -13.20
CA VAL A 38 18.99 -5.11 -12.92
C VAL A 38 19.31 -5.19 -11.43
N THR A 39 20.55 -5.57 -11.13
CA THR A 39 21.12 -5.53 -9.78
C THR A 39 21.65 -4.12 -9.49
N HIS A 40 20.97 -3.39 -8.60
CA HIS A 40 21.46 -2.10 -8.09
C HIS A 40 21.68 -2.17 -6.59
N GLY A 41 22.87 -1.76 -6.13
CA GLY A 41 23.30 -1.92 -4.74
C GLY A 41 22.42 -1.24 -3.68
N TRP A 42 21.77 -0.13 -4.03
CA TRP A 42 20.87 0.57 -3.10
C TRP A 42 19.52 -0.15 -2.91
N LYS A 43 19.11 -1.04 -3.83
CA LYS A 43 17.83 -1.76 -3.78
C LYS A 43 17.81 -2.82 -2.67
N GLY A 44 18.97 -3.41 -2.34
CA GLY A 44 19.11 -4.33 -1.21
C GLY A 44 18.80 -3.71 0.15
N ASN A 45 18.91 -2.38 0.29
CA ASN A 45 18.65 -1.67 1.55
C ASN A 45 17.17 -1.69 1.98
N TYR A 46 16.26 -2.11 1.10
CA TYR A 46 14.82 -2.20 1.41
C TYR A 46 14.38 -3.57 1.90
N VAL A 47 15.20 -4.60 1.70
CA VAL A 47 14.91 -5.95 2.22
C VAL A 47 14.78 -5.87 3.75
N LYS A 48 13.79 -6.58 4.30
CA LYS A 48 13.37 -6.58 5.72
C LYS A 48 12.77 -5.27 6.25
N ARG A 49 12.70 -4.21 5.43
CA ARG A 49 11.95 -3.01 5.84
C ARG A 49 10.45 -3.27 5.76
N ARG A 50 9.70 -2.46 6.49
CA ARG A 50 8.25 -2.52 6.55
C ARG A 50 7.62 -1.25 6.02
N PHE A 51 6.40 -1.33 5.55
CA PHE A 51 5.56 -0.17 5.23
C PHE A 51 4.12 -0.50 5.61
N THR A 52 3.29 0.53 5.73
CA THR A 52 1.87 0.36 6.04
C THR A 52 1.04 0.70 4.82
N ILE A 53 -0.08 0.01 4.65
CA ILE A 53 -1.11 0.36 3.66
C ILE A 53 -2.42 0.58 4.41
N ASP A 54 -3.07 1.68 4.06
CA ASP A 54 -4.46 1.94 4.39
C ASP A 54 -5.37 1.13 3.46
N ASN A 55 -6.19 0.23 4.00
CA ASN A 55 -7.03 -0.66 3.20
C ASN A 55 -8.10 0.06 2.38
N GLU A 56 -8.67 1.15 2.93
CA GLU A 56 -9.78 1.85 2.30
C GLU A 56 -9.32 2.71 1.12
N SER A 57 -8.24 3.46 1.31
CA SER A 57 -7.69 4.37 0.29
C SER A 57 -6.59 3.72 -0.57
N GLY A 58 -6.01 2.62 -0.10
CA GLY A 58 -4.83 2.01 -0.70
C GLY A 58 -3.53 2.79 -0.45
N SER A 59 -3.57 3.89 0.31
CA SER A 59 -2.40 4.75 0.50
C SER A 59 -1.28 4.04 1.27
N ILE A 60 -0.04 4.14 0.78
CA ILE A 60 1.14 3.68 1.51
C ILE A 60 1.51 4.72 2.56
N LEU A 61 1.41 4.31 3.82
CA LEU A 61 1.65 5.14 5.00
C LEU A 61 3.02 4.82 5.63
N ASN A 62 3.64 5.86 6.19
CA ASN A 62 4.76 5.82 7.14
C ASN A 62 5.89 4.81 6.86
N THR A 63 6.93 5.27 6.15
CA THR A 63 8.29 5.17 6.71
C THR A 63 9.17 6.32 6.19
N THR A 64 9.82 7.05 7.08
CA THR A 64 10.65 8.22 6.73
C THR A 64 11.76 7.88 5.72
N ALA A 65 12.22 6.62 5.70
CA ALA A 65 13.28 6.16 4.81
C ALA A 65 12.79 5.47 3.51
N LEU A 66 11.50 5.13 3.40
CA LEU A 66 10.91 4.58 2.17
C LEU A 66 9.94 5.55 1.49
N LYS A 67 9.48 6.59 2.19
CA LYS A 67 8.39 7.47 1.75
C LYS A 67 8.60 7.96 0.32
N THR A 68 9.76 8.51 0.00
CA THR A 68 10.02 9.05 -1.35
C THR A 68 10.09 8.02 -2.47
N ARG A 69 10.13 6.72 -2.15
CA ARG A 69 10.39 5.65 -3.12
C ARG A 69 9.30 4.60 -3.22
N LEU A 70 8.51 4.47 -2.16
CA LEU A 70 7.40 3.53 -2.07
C LEU A 70 6.06 4.21 -2.03
N ASN A 71 6.00 5.54 -1.92
CA ASN A 71 4.75 6.26 -2.01
C ASN A 71 4.03 5.92 -3.32
N ASN A 72 2.72 5.79 -3.22
CA ASN A 72 1.82 5.46 -4.33
C ASN A 72 0.80 6.60 -4.52
N GLY A 73 1.26 7.85 -4.44
CA GLY A 73 0.41 9.01 -4.68
C GLY A 73 1.14 10.32 -4.49
N ASP A 74 0.65 11.37 -5.11
CA ASP A 74 1.14 12.74 -4.98
C ASP A 74 -0.04 13.71 -4.75
N LYS A 75 0.19 15.00 -4.99
CA LYS A 75 -0.85 16.03 -4.83
C LYS A 75 -2.02 15.84 -5.81
N ASP A 76 -1.71 15.39 -7.02
CA ASP A 76 -2.61 15.35 -8.18
C ASP A 76 -3.06 13.91 -8.50
N ASN A 77 -2.32 12.90 -8.03
CA ASN A 77 -2.54 11.48 -8.28
C ASN A 77 -2.74 10.73 -6.97
N LYS A 78 -3.90 10.10 -6.80
CA LYS A 78 -4.20 9.27 -5.62
C LYS A 78 -4.37 7.80 -6.01
N PRO A 79 -4.07 6.86 -5.11
CA PRO A 79 -4.38 5.46 -5.33
C PRO A 79 -5.87 5.25 -5.52
N VAL A 80 -6.20 4.29 -6.38
CA VAL A 80 -7.53 3.76 -6.61
C VAL A 80 -7.51 2.31 -6.18
N VAL A 81 -8.38 1.96 -5.23
CA VAL A 81 -8.57 0.59 -4.79
C VAL A 81 -9.55 -0.10 -5.73
N ILE A 82 -9.15 -1.23 -6.30
CA ILE A 82 -9.96 -2.07 -7.18
C ILE A 82 -10.14 -3.42 -6.49
N SER A 83 -11.38 -3.74 -6.11
CA SER A 83 -11.75 -5.09 -5.69
C SER A 83 -12.25 -5.88 -6.89
N THR A 84 -11.66 -7.04 -7.17
CA THR A 84 -12.03 -7.87 -8.34
C THR A 84 -13.07 -8.95 -8.06
N ASN A 85 -13.70 -8.98 -6.88
CA ASN A 85 -14.78 -9.92 -6.60
C ASN A 85 -15.95 -9.24 -5.89
N LYS A 86 -17.17 -9.67 -6.26
CA LYS A 86 -18.42 -9.34 -5.55
C LYS A 86 -18.44 -9.84 -4.09
N ASP A 87 -17.44 -10.64 -3.71
CA ASP A 87 -17.25 -11.23 -2.39
C ASP A 87 -16.14 -10.54 -1.56
N ASP A 88 -15.69 -9.32 -1.93
CA ASP A 88 -14.72 -8.49 -1.17
C ASP A 88 -13.29 -9.06 -1.00
N ASN A 89 -12.89 -10.07 -1.78
CA ASN A 89 -11.78 -10.95 -1.40
C ASN A 89 -10.45 -10.78 -2.19
N SER A 90 -10.15 -9.59 -2.72
CA SER A 90 -8.78 -9.29 -3.20
C SER A 90 -8.51 -7.79 -3.21
N LEU A 91 -7.58 -7.32 -2.37
CA LEU A 91 -7.15 -5.93 -2.40
C LEU A 91 -6.13 -5.72 -3.53
N LYS A 92 -6.58 -5.13 -4.64
CA LYS A 92 -5.67 -4.60 -5.67
C LYS A 92 -5.68 -3.08 -5.55
N VAL A 93 -4.53 -2.49 -5.25
CA VAL A 93 -4.36 -1.04 -5.15
C VAL A 93 -3.57 -0.57 -6.35
N PHE A 94 -4.14 0.35 -7.10
CA PHE A 94 -3.55 0.82 -8.32
C PHE A 94 -3.44 2.33 -8.34
N THR A 95 -2.26 2.85 -8.63
CA THR A 95 -2.01 4.28 -8.72
C THR A 95 -1.42 4.61 -10.08
N HIS A 96 -2.13 5.41 -10.86
CA HIS A 96 -1.60 6.04 -12.05
C HIS A 96 -1.00 7.39 -11.68
N PHE A 97 0.25 7.64 -12.09
CA PHE A 97 0.85 8.97 -12.00
C PHE A 97 0.67 9.67 -13.34
N LYS A 98 -0.20 10.68 -13.39
CA LYS A 98 -0.38 11.51 -14.58
C LYS A 98 0.76 12.53 -14.64
N GLY A 99 1.51 12.52 -15.74
CA GLY A 99 2.54 13.52 -16.03
C GLY A 99 3.69 12.97 -16.88
N ASP A 100 4.08 11.73 -16.66
CA ASP A 100 5.24 11.08 -17.30
C ASP A 100 4.96 9.65 -17.81
N GLY A 101 3.73 9.14 -17.63
CA GLY A 101 3.34 7.79 -18.05
C GLY A 101 3.75 6.70 -17.06
N THR A 102 4.22 7.05 -15.86
CA THR A 102 4.56 6.09 -14.81
C THR A 102 3.33 5.66 -14.02
N TYR A 103 3.42 4.48 -13.39
CA TYR A 103 2.37 3.94 -12.54
C TYR A 103 3.00 3.14 -11.39
N ALA A 104 2.26 3.04 -10.29
CA ALA A 104 2.54 2.06 -9.24
C ALA A 104 1.35 1.11 -9.09
N LEU A 105 1.65 -0.19 -8.99
CA LEU A 105 0.66 -1.25 -8.86
C LEU A 105 1.01 -2.12 -7.68
N PHE A 106 0.22 -2.00 -6.61
CA PHE A 106 0.27 -2.88 -5.47
C PHE A 106 -0.84 -3.93 -5.57
N GLN A 107 -0.47 -5.20 -5.49
CA GLN A 107 -1.40 -6.30 -5.53
C GLN A 107 -1.19 -7.17 -4.31
N MET A 108 -2.24 -7.38 -3.53
CA MET A 108 -2.23 -8.30 -2.40
C MET A 108 -3.39 -9.28 -2.52
N ASN A 109 -3.10 -10.56 -2.27
CA ASN A 109 -4.14 -11.55 -2.22
C ASN A 109 -4.70 -11.64 -0.79
N ASP A 110 -5.92 -11.13 -0.59
CA ASP A 110 -6.63 -11.16 0.68
C ASP A 110 -7.81 -12.12 0.71
N PHE A 111 -7.80 -13.15 -0.14
CA PHE A 111 -8.92 -14.09 -0.23
C PHE A 111 -9.13 -14.92 1.05
N ASP A 112 -8.04 -15.32 1.71
CA ASP A 112 -8.14 -16.15 2.91
C ASP A 112 -8.04 -15.32 4.19
N LYS A 113 -9.19 -14.85 4.70
CA LYS A 113 -9.28 -14.12 5.98
C LYS A 113 -8.70 -14.86 7.20
N LYS A 114 -8.49 -16.18 7.12
CA LYS A 114 -7.84 -16.96 8.19
C LYS A 114 -6.32 -16.93 8.10
N SER A 115 -5.76 -16.67 6.91
CA SER A 115 -4.32 -16.51 6.76
C SER A 115 -3.87 -15.20 7.42
N ILE A 116 -2.91 -15.31 8.33
CA ILE A 116 -2.29 -14.17 9.01
C ILE A 116 -1.32 -13.45 8.05
N ASP A 117 -0.76 -14.18 7.07
CA ASP A 117 0.21 -13.68 6.10
C ASP A 117 -0.43 -13.55 4.72
N LYS A 118 -0.48 -12.32 4.20
CA LYS A 118 -1.02 -12.00 2.87
C LYS A 118 0.13 -11.70 1.91
N PRO A 119 0.43 -12.57 0.94
CA PRO A 119 1.48 -12.28 -0.02
C PRO A 119 1.10 -11.07 -0.88
N TYR A 120 2.08 -10.22 -1.17
CA TYR A 120 1.89 -9.08 -2.06
C TYR A 120 3.00 -8.99 -3.12
N PHE A 121 2.66 -8.26 -4.17
CA PHE A 121 3.55 -7.80 -5.23
C PHE A 121 3.37 -6.29 -5.39
N TYR A 122 4.46 -5.53 -5.48
CA TYR A 122 4.40 -4.08 -5.65
C TYR A 122 5.36 -3.59 -6.72
N HIS A 123 4.82 -3.12 -7.83
CA HIS A 123 5.56 -2.34 -8.82
C HIS A 123 5.49 -0.86 -8.45
N THR A 124 6.64 -0.22 -8.18
CA THR A 124 6.70 1.18 -7.77
C THR A 124 6.86 2.11 -8.98
N GLU A 125 6.54 3.39 -8.79
CA GLU A 125 6.72 4.43 -9.82
C GLU A 125 8.17 4.55 -10.32
N ILE A 126 9.14 4.23 -9.46
CA ILE A 126 10.58 4.34 -9.74
C ILE A 126 11.18 3.05 -10.31
N GLY A 127 10.36 2.15 -10.86
CA GLY A 127 10.83 0.92 -11.50
C GLY A 127 11.41 -0.11 -10.53
N MET A 128 10.91 -0.17 -9.30
CA MET A 128 11.22 -1.26 -8.37
C MET A 128 10.08 -2.28 -8.33
N ILE A 129 10.43 -3.53 -8.12
CA ILE A 129 9.49 -4.62 -7.86
C ILE A 129 9.78 -5.15 -6.46
N LEU A 130 8.79 -5.08 -5.58
CA LEU A 130 8.86 -5.64 -4.23
C LEU A 130 7.95 -6.85 -4.11
N SER A 131 8.35 -7.81 -3.29
CA SER A 131 7.45 -8.85 -2.81
C SER A 131 7.69 -9.18 -1.35
N GLY A 132 6.66 -9.69 -0.69
CA GLY A 132 6.72 -10.08 0.71
C GLY A 132 5.33 -10.41 1.24
N THR A 133 5.13 -10.20 2.54
CA THR A 133 3.84 -10.47 3.19
C THR A 133 3.33 -9.25 3.95
N CYS A 134 2.01 -9.10 4.00
CA CYS A 134 1.30 -8.12 4.80
C CYS A 134 0.46 -8.82 5.87
N LYS A 135 0.23 -8.12 6.98
CA LYS A 135 -0.63 -8.57 8.08
C LYS A 135 -1.58 -7.44 8.46
N ILE A 136 -2.83 -7.77 8.78
CA ILE A 136 -3.76 -6.81 9.38
C ILE A 136 -3.22 -6.45 10.77
N LYS A 137 -3.23 -5.15 11.08
CA LYS A 137 -2.78 -4.61 12.36
C LYS A 137 -3.90 -4.59 13.39
#